data_AF-A0A383V2Y0-F1
#
_entry.id   AF-A0A383V2Y0-F1
#
_cell.length_a   1.000
_cell.length_b   1.000
_cell.length_c   1.000
_cell.angle_alpha   90.00
_cell.angle_beta   90.00
_cell.angle_gamma   90.00
#
_symmetry.space_group_name_H-M   'P 1'
#
loop_
_entity.id
_entity.type
_entity.pdbx_description
1 polymer ?
#
loop_
_entity_poly.entity_id
_entity_poly.type
_entity_poly.pdbx_seq_one_letter_code
_entity_poly.pdbx_strand_id
1 'polypeptide(L)'
;MVCVVAIIVIAAQYNWEKSRLVFAVNDFSYPNYAVFQLPQNHQFPVPKDPHIVSTSTTVDRVGTHVQLYCSHRWRDYTIISRISDELNDITQSAADAFLSPIMEKNNCQNEIVRVQREKQKHIYFNKFFGYSTPRWSNFKNTSCKPKLIAELAFQGVLNVVGKYNNFVPPSRKPSLTIDINEPMELSDLVYQEQVYIGTDWKVNQRALAWYEGHLHIFKKTKRGSWLPFTDLGSERQNGDLIYKHMLENHPSFSQTHHNLVSHVSNLAGGHGRLEAKLRDPAFLDHVDSQATTIKHNVGQVKLEPLSPMGIWDTKSYISDQKPYSKSSRVEKIHNLNYVGQYAPHRRFP
;
A
#
# COMPACT_ATOMS: atom_id res chain seq x y z
N MET A 1 -3.58 -13.24 -19.09
CA MET A 1 -3.53 -13.94 -17.79
C MET A 1 -3.40 -12.86 -16.74
N VAL A 2 -4.14 -12.95 -15.64
CA VAL A 2 -4.13 -11.93 -14.60
C VAL A 2 -3.53 -12.52 -13.33
N CYS A 3 -2.77 -11.70 -12.62
CA CYS A 3 -2.07 -12.10 -11.42
C CYS A 3 -2.31 -11.10 -10.28
N VAL A 4 -2.19 -11.61 -9.06
CA VAL A 4 -2.36 -10.90 -7.81
C VAL A 4 -1.08 -11.08 -7.01
N VAL A 5 -0.57 -9.98 -6.46
CA VAL A 5 0.46 -10.06 -5.41
C VAL A 5 -0.23 -10.15 -4.06
N ALA A 6 0.20 -11.11 -3.28
CA ALA A 6 -0.19 -11.28 -1.89
C ALA A 6 1.01 -10.97 -1.00
N ILE A 7 0.81 -10.19 0.05
CA ILE A 7 1.87 -9.76 0.96
C ILE A 7 1.39 -9.97 2.39
N ILE A 8 2.11 -10.82 3.14
CA ILE A 8 1.89 -11.00 4.58
C ILE A 8 2.90 -10.13 5.31
N VAL A 9 2.47 -9.41 6.33
CA VAL A 9 3.36 -8.97 7.41
C VAL A 9 3.12 -9.83 8.63
N ILE A 10 4.15 -10.53 9.08
CA ILE A 10 4.21 -11.14 10.39
C ILE A 10 4.85 -10.13 11.32
N ALA A 11 4.04 -9.57 12.21
CA ALA A 11 4.54 -8.71 13.27
C ALA A 11 5.32 -9.53 14.30
N ALA A 12 6.10 -8.85 15.15
CA ALA A 12 6.90 -9.51 16.18
C ALA A 12 6.05 -10.45 17.06
N GLN A 13 6.70 -11.42 17.71
CA GLN A 13 6.13 -12.45 18.58
C GLN A 13 5.41 -11.90 19.84
N TYR A 14 4.91 -10.67 19.85
CA TYR A 14 4.01 -10.12 20.89
C TYR A 14 2.95 -9.18 20.31
N ASN A 15 2.81 -9.12 18.98
CA ASN A 15 1.93 -8.18 18.27
C ASN A 15 1.18 -8.83 17.08
N TRP A 16 0.61 -10.02 17.24
CA TRP A 16 -0.04 -10.75 16.13
C TRP A 16 -1.32 -10.10 15.65
N GLU A 17 -1.97 -9.29 16.49
CA GLU A 17 -3.04 -8.38 16.06
C GLU A 17 -2.56 -7.45 14.95
N LYS A 18 -1.22 -7.22 14.87
CA LYS A 18 -0.61 -6.47 13.79
C LYS A 18 -0.22 -7.29 12.56
N SER A 19 -0.51 -8.58 12.54
CA SER A 19 -0.26 -9.41 11.38
C SER A 19 -1.45 -9.37 10.43
N ARG A 20 -1.19 -9.23 9.13
CA ARG A 20 -2.26 -9.15 8.13
C ARG A 20 -1.77 -9.61 6.77
N LEU A 21 -2.72 -9.96 5.93
CA LEU A 21 -2.53 -10.36 4.55
C LEU A 21 -3.11 -9.28 3.64
N VAL A 22 -2.32 -8.79 2.70
CA VAL A 22 -2.74 -7.82 1.69
C VAL A 22 -2.76 -8.50 0.33
N PHE A 23 -3.81 -8.22 -0.45
CA PHE A 23 -3.84 -8.55 -1.87
C PHE A 23 -3.88 -7.27 -2.70
N ALA A 24 -3.15 -7.27 -3.80
CA ALA A 24 -3.12 -6.19 -4.77
C ALA A 24 -3.09 -6.76 -6.20
N VAL A 25 -3.95 -6.27 -7.08
CA VAL A 25 -4.03 -6.69 -8.49
C VAL A 25 -3.72 -5.52 -9.42
N ASN A 26 -2.99 -5.78 -10.50
CA ASN A 26 -2.76 -4.81 -11.57
C ASN A 26 -3.95 -4.75 -12.52
N ASP A 27 -5.07 -4.30 -11.98
CA ASP A 27 -6.26 -3.99 -12.74
C ASP A 27 -6.88 -2.68 -12.27
N PHE A 28 -7.54 -2.01 -13.21
CA PHE A 28 -8.26 -0.75 -13.02
C PHE A 28 -9.68 -0.95 -12.49
N SER A 29 -10.17 -2.18 -12.35
CA SER A 29 -11.42 -2.42 -11.62
C SER A 29 -11.28 -1.98 -10.15
N TYR A 30 -12.44 -1.70 -9.54
CA TYR A 30 -12.52 -1.32 -8.14
C TYR A 30 -13.41 -2.34 -7.41
N PRO A 31 -13.00 -2.83 -6.23
CA PRO A 31 -11.69 -2.63 -5.58
C PRO A 31 -10.56 -3.41 -6.29
N ASN A 32 -9.31 -2.99 -6.13
CA ASN A 32 -8.13 -3.75 -6.60
C ASN A 32 -7.10 -4.00 -5.49
N TYR A 33 -7.44 -3.63 -4.26
CA TYR A 33 -6.64 -3.77 -3.06
C TYR A 33 -7.54 -4.14 -1.90
N ALA A 34 -7.09 -5.08 -1.07
CA ALA A 34 -7.79 -5.49 0.14
C ALA A 34 -6.82 -5.99 1.21
N VAL A 35 -7.22 -5.82 2.47
CA VAL A 35 -6.50 -6.27 3.67
C VAL A 35 -7.38 -7.27 4.41
N PHE A 36 -6.79 -8.40 4.77
CA PHE A 36 -7.44 -9.49 5.48
C PHE A 36 -6.72 -9.79 6.77
N GLN A 37 -7.48 -10.27 7.75
CA GLN A 37 -6.90 -10.90 8.92
C GLN A 37 -6.09 -12.12 8.48
N LEU A 38 -4.93 -12.31 9.11
CA LEU A 38 -4.07 -13.44 8.79
C LEU A 38 -4.75 -14.76 9.18
N PRO A 39 -4.66 -15.82 8.35
CA PRO A 39 -5.16 -17.15 8.72
C PRO A 39 -4.50 -17.68 10.00
N GLN A 40 -5.20 -18.56 10.72
CA GLN A 40 -4.70 -19.13 11.99
C GLN A 40 -3.37 -19.88 11.86
N ASN A 41 -3.11 -20.49 10.69
CA ASN A 41 -1.83 -21.16 10.42
C ASN A 41 -0.70 -20.19 10.03
N HIS A 42 -0.99 -18.89 9.95
CA HIS A 42 -0.09 -17.82 9.54
C HIS A 42 0.55 -18.00 8.15
N GLN A 43 -0.07 -18.81 7.28
CA GLN A 43 0.39 -19.06 5.92
C GLN A 43 -0.48 -18.31 4.91
N PHE A 44 0.03 -18.22 3.69
CA PHE A 44 -0.75 -17.82 2.53
C PHE A 44 -1.87 -18.85 2.26
N PRO A 45 -3.08 -18.42 1.85
CA PRO A 45 -4.16 -19.34 1.49
C PRO A 45 -3.79 -20.23 0.30
N VAL A 46 -4.10 -21.52 0.39
CA VAL A 46 -3.94 -22.43 -0.75
C VAL A 46 -5.18 -22.30 -1.65
N PRO A 47 -5.04 -22.01 -2.95
CA PRO A 47 -6.21 -21.88 -3.82
C PRO A 47 -6.99 -23.19 -3.91
N LYS A 48 -8.30 -23.12 -3.60
CA LYS A 48 -9.25 -24.23 -3.83
C LYS A 48 -9.65 -24.35 -5.31
N ASP A 49 -9.70 -23.20 -5.99
CA ASP A 49 -10.02 -23.13 -7.41
C ASP A 49 -8.82 -23.64 -8.24
N PRO A 50 -8.98 -24.73 -9.02
CA PRO A 50 -7.86 -25.34 -9.76
C PRO A 50 -7.34 -24.44 -10.88
N HIS A 51 -8.08 -23.40 -11.28
CA HIS A 51 -7.68 -22.44 -12.29
C HIS A 51 -6.85 -21.29 -11.72
N ILE A 52 -6.54 -21.31 -10.42
CA ILE A 52 -5.63 -20.39 -9.75
C ILE A 52 -4.37 -21.15 -9.36
N VAL A 53 -3.23 -20.71 -9.90
CA VAL A 53 -1.91 -21.22 -9.55
C VAL A 53 -1.19 -20.23 -8.65
N SER A 54 -0.32 -20.72 -7.76
CA SER A 54 0.44 -19.87 -6.85
C SER A 54 1.87 -20.36 -6.68
N THR A 55 2.77 -19.43 -6.33
CA THR A 55 4.11 -19.77 -5.82
C THR A 55 4.00 -20.42 -4.44
N SER A 56 5.07 -21.07 -3.98
CA SER A 56 5.09 -21.79 -2.70
C SER A 56 6.01 -21.09 -1.71
N THR A 57 5.52 -19.98 -1.15
CA THR A 57 6.25 -19.23 -0.11
C THR A 57 5.82 -19.75 1.26
N THR A 58 6.76 -20.24 2.05
CA THR A 58 6.52 -20.63 3.44
C THR A 58 6.85 -19.46 4.37
N VAL A 59 5.91 -19.10 5.24
CA VAL A 59 6.08 -18.06 6.25
C VAL A 59 6.61 -18.71 7.53
N ASP A 60 7.93 -18.67 7.73
CA ASP A 60 8.63 -19.33 8.84
C ASP A 60 9.24 -18.36 9.87
N ARG A 61 9.19 -17.05 9.60
CA ARG A 61 9.79 -16.02 10.44
C ARG A 61 9.04 -14.69 10.39
N VAL A 62 9.30 -13.84 11.38
CA VAL A 62 8.86 -12.44 11.41
C VAL A 62 9.38 -11.70 10.19
N GLY A 63 8.56 -10.84 9.58
CA GLY A 63 8.92 -10.08 8.38
C GLY A 63 7.76 -9.91 7.40
N THR A 64 8.09 -9.37 6.23
CA THR A 64 7.11 -9.16 5.14
C THR A 64 7.36 -10.16 4.02
N HIS A 65 6.44 -11.09 3.83
CA HIS A 65 6.55 -12.20 2.87
C HIS A 65 5.68 -11.95 1.64
N VAL A 66 6.04 -12.55 0.51
CA VAL A 66 5.37 -12.31 -0.78
C VAL A 66 4.95 -13.63 -1.42
N GLN A 67 3.76 -13.66 -2.01
CA GLN A 67 3.28 -14.77 -2.84
C GLN A 67 2.60 -14.23 -4.10
N LEU A 68 2.80 -14.92 -5.21
CA LEU A 68 2.13 -14.62 -6.48
C LEU A 68 1.01 -15.62 -6.69
N TYR A 69 -0.17 -15.13 -7.07
CA TYR A 69 -1.29 -15.93 -7.54
C TYR A 69 -1.66 -15.50 -8.95
N CYS A 70 -1.97 -16.44 -9.83
CA CYS A 70 -2.32 -16.13 -11.21
C CYS A 70 -3.46 -17.02 -11.71
N SER A 71 -4.29 -16.46 -12.57
CA SER A 71 -5.34 -17.19 -13.27
C SER A 71 -5.44 -16.75 -14.73
N HIS A 72 -5.77 -17.71 -15.59
CA HIS A 72 -6.11 -17.45 -16.98
C HIS A 72 -7.63 -17.36 -17.19
N ARG A 73 -8.45 -17.89 -16.27
CA ARG A 73 -9.92 -17.81 -16.30
C ARG A 73 -10.45 -16.61 -15.54
N TRP A 74 -9.90 -16.36 -14.35
CA TRP A 74 -10.34 -15.27 -13.50
C TRP A 74 -9.52 -14.01 -13.78
N ARG A 75 -10.20 -12.87 -13.72
CA ARG A 75 -9.60 -11.55 -13.88
C ARG A 75 -9.92 -10.71 -12.64
N ASP A 76 -9.25 -9.57 -12.52
CA ASP A 76 -9.66 -8.48 -11.65
C ASP A 76 -9.73 -8.92 -10.17
N TYR A 77 -10.64 -8.30 -9.40
CA TYR A 77 -10.88 -8.64 -8.00
C TYR A 77 -11.41 -10.06 -7.77
N THR A 78 -11.91 -10.74 -8.82
CA THR A 78 -12.48 -12.10 -8.70
C THR A 78 -11.43 -13.13 -8.29
N ILE A 79 -10.15 -12.92 -8.65
CA ILE A 79 -9.08 -13.78 -8.16
C ILE A 79 -8.96 -13.66 -6.64
N ILE A 80 -8.96 -12.42 -6.11
CA ILE A 80 -8.89 -12.15 -4.67
C ILE A 80 -10.06 -12.81 -3.96
N SER A 81 -11.30 -12.58 -4.41
CA SER A 81 -12.50 -13.13 -3.77
C SER A 81 -12.53 -14.65 -3.72
N ARG A 82 -11.88 -15.34 -4.68
CA ARG A 82 -11.79 -16.80 -4.71
C ARG A 82 -10.70 -17.37 -3.80
N ILE A 83 -9.62 -16.62 -3.58
CA ILE A 83 -8.55 -17.01 -2.66
C ILE A 83 -8.94 -16.68 -1.21
N SER A 84 -9.72 -15.63 -1.02
CA SER A 84 -10.05 -15.06 0.30
C SER A 84 -11.45 -15.44 0.80
N ASP A 85 -12.07 -16.49 0.28
CA ASP A 85 -13.48 -16.86 0.55
C ASP A 85 -13.77 -17.07 2.05
N GLU A 86 -12.81 -17.60 2.79
CA GLU A 86 -12.89 -17.87 4.24
C GLU A 86 -12.12 -16.85 5.08
N LEU A 87 -11.60 -15.78 4.47
CA LEU A 87 -10.83 -14.77 5.19
C LEU A 87 -11.72 -13.61 5.63
N ASN A 88 -11.41 -13.08 6.82
CA ASN A 88 -12.07 -11.87 7.32
C ASN A 88 -11.45 -10.62 6.67
N ASP A 89 -12.22 -9.90 5.85
CA ASP A 89 -11.83 -8.61 5.26
C ASP A 89 -11.83 -7.53 6.35
N ILE A 90 -10.65 -7.00 6.63
CA ILE A 90 -10.42 -5.93 7.61
C ILE A 90 -9.99 -4.63 6.93
N THR A 91 -10.22 -4.47 5.63
CA THR A 91 -9.72 -3.32 4.85
C THR A 91 -10.18 -1.99 5.43
N GLN A 92 -11.39 -1.89 6.00
CA GLN A 92 -11.88 -0.64 6.58
C GLN A 92 -11.36 -0.39 8.01
N SER A 93 -11.00 -1.44 8.73
CA SER A 93 -10.54 -1.41 10.12
C SER A 93 -9.05 -1.74 10.26
N ALA A 94 -8.30 -1.77 9.15
CA ALA A 94 -6.91 -2.22 9.16
C ALA A 94 -6.02 -1.34 10.05
N ALA A 95 -6.35 -0.06 10.15
CA ALA A 95 -5.70 0.91 11.03
C ALA A 95 -5.91 0.61 12.51
N ASP A 96 -6.99 -0.07 12.91
CA ASP A 96 -7.38 -0.24 14.32
C ASP A 96 -6.31 -0.96 15.13
N ALA A 97 -5.68 -1.99 14.55
CA ALA A 97 -4.59 -2.73 15.18
C ALA A 97 -3.28 -1.94 15.30
N PHE A 98 -3.16 -0.81 14.59
CA PHE A 98 -2.00 0.08 14.67
C PHE A 98 -2.21 1.29 15.56
N LEU A 99 -3.43 1.50 16.05
CA LEU A 99 -3.73 2.62 16.93
C LEU A 99 -2.90 2.56 18.20
N SER A 100 -2.47 3.73 18.64
CA SER A 100 -1.78 3.88 19.91
C SER A 100 -2.77 3.73 21.07
N PRO A 101 -2.29 3.43 22.29
CA PRO A 101 -3.15 3.31 23.46
C PRO A 101 -4.07 4.52 23.62
N ILE A 102 -5.33 4.28 23.99
CA ILE A 102 -6.37 5.32 24.10
C ILE A 102 -5.91 6.48 25.00
N MET A 103 -5.19 6.19 26.07
CA MET A 103 -4.62 7.21 26.96
C MET A 103 -3.65 8.16 26.24
N GLU A 104 -2.72 7.64 25.43
CA GLU A 104 -1.76 8.47 24.70
C GLU A 104 -2.47 9.36 23.69
N LYS A 105 -3.45 8.80 22.97
CA LYS A 105 -4.27 9.53 22.01
C LYS A 105 -5.06 10.65 22.68
N ASN A 106 -5.74 10.34 23.78
CA ASN A 106 -6.53 11.32 24.55
C ASN A 106 -5.63 12.42 25.13
N ASN A 107 -4.44 12.08 25.62
CA ASN A 107 -3.48 13.06 26.11
C ASN A 107 -3.05 14.03 25.00
N CYS A 108 -2.65 13.52 23.82
CA CYS A 108 -2.32 14.39 22.69
C CYS A 108 -3.54 15.25 22.28
N GLN A 109 -4.72 14.66 22.16
CA GLN A 109 -5.94 15.40 21.80
C GLN A 109 -6.24 16.53 22.80
N ASN A 110 -6.12 16.26 24.10
CA ASN A 110 -6.34 17.25 25.15
C ASN A 110 -5.32 18.38 25.11
N GLU A 111 -4.05 18.08 24.83
CA GLU A 111 -3.02 19.11 24.63
C GLU A 111 -3.34 20.01 23.43
N ILE A 112 -3.77 19.43 22.30
CA ILE A 112 -4.21 20.21 21.13
C ILE A 112 -5.38 21.12 21.50
N VAL A 113 -6.38 20.60 22.21
CA VAL A 113 -7.53 21.38 22.69
C VAL A 113 -7.08 22.51 23.63
N ARG A 114 -6.15 22.25 24.55
CA ARG A 114 -5.63 23.24 25.50
C ARG A 114 -4.96 24.40 24.76
N VAL A 115 -4.02 24.10 23.86
CA VAL A 115 -3.32 25.11 23.06
C VAL A 115 -4.29 25.89 22.17
N GLN A 116 -5.28 25.20 21.58
CA GLN A 116 -6.32 25.86 20.76
C GLN A 116 -7.14 26.86 21.60
N ARG A 117 -7.57 26.47 22.81
CA ARG A 117 -8.33 27.36 23.72
C ARG A 117 -7.49 28.54 24.18
N GLU A 118 -6.21 28.34 24.51
CA GLU A 118 -5.29 29.41 24.90
C GLU A 118 -5.15 30.45 23.77
N LYS A 119 -4.99 30.01 22.52
CA LYS A 119 -4.94 30.91 21.36
C LYS A 119 -6.28 31.61 21.07
N GLN A 120 -7.40 30.96 21.37
CA GLN A 120 -8.73 31.57 21.26
C GLN A 120 -9.01 32.61 22.35
N LYS A 121 -8.32 32.62 23.49
CA LYS A 121 -8.52 33.71 24.48
C LYS A 121 -8.01 35.07 23.99
N HIS A 122 -7.13 35.09 22.98
CA HIS A 122 -6.56 36.31 22.39
C HIS A 122 -7.15 36.64 20.99
N ILE A 123 -8.46 36.39 20.79
CA ILE A 123 -9.16 36.50 19.49
C ILE A 123 -8.90 37.83 18.74
N TYR A 124 -8.95 38.98 19.41
CA TYR A 124 -8.81 40.28 18.72
C TYR A 124 -7.41 40.50 18.11
N PHE A 125 -6.35 40.09 18.81
CA PHE A 125 -4.98 40.20 18.33
C PHE A 125 -4.66 39.10 17.29
N ASN A 126 -5.14 37.88 17.53
CA ASN A 126 -4.84 36.72 16.68
C ASN A 126 -5.60 36.71 15.35
N LYS A 127 -6.78 37.36 15.28
CA LYS A 127 -7.52 37.53 14.03
C LYS A 127 -6.83 38.49 13.05
N PHE A 128 -6.06 39.46 13.59
CA PHE A 128 -5.32 40.44 12.79
C PHE A 128 -4.05 39.85 12.14
N PHE A 129 -3.44 38.86 12.79
CA PHE A 129 -2.16 38.27 12.35
C PHE A 129 -2.26 36.79 11.90
N GLY A 130 -3.44 36.17 11.94
CA GLY A 130 -3.66 34.80 11.42
C GLY A 130 -3.12 33.65 12.29
N TYR A 131 -2.95 33.86 13.61
CA TYR A 131 -2.29 32.90 14.52
C TYR A 131 -3.23 32.06 15.40
N SER A 132 -4.49 31.86 15.03
CA SER A 132 -5.44 31.12 15.89
C SER A 132 -5.21 29.61 15.93
N THR A 133 -4.50 29.03 14.95
CA THR A 133 -4.32 27.59 14.83
C THR A 133 -3.11 27.10 15.64
N PRO A 134 -3.24 26.03 16.46
CA PRO A 134 -2.09 25.33 17.05
C PRO A 134 -1.08 24.92 15.99
N ARG A 135 0.21 25.10 16.26
CA ARG A 135 1.29 24.73 15.34
C ARG A 135 2.00 23.49 15.85
N TRP A 136 2.46 22.61 14.95
CA TRP A 136 3.22 21.41 15.31
C TRP A 136 4.42 21.74 16.22
N SER A 137 5.10 22.86 15.97
CA SER A 137 6.22 23.30 16.82
C SER A 137 5.84 23.57 18.28
N ASN A 138 4.55 23.77 18.59
CA ASN A 138 4.05 23.88 19.97
C ASN A 138 4.07 22.55 20.73
N PHE A 139 4.22 21.42 20.03
CA PHE A 139 4.06 20.07 20.60
C PHE A 139 5.34 19.23 20.61
N LYS A 140 6.46 19.75 20.08
CA LYS A 140 7.74 19.01 19.99
C LYS A 140 8.28 18.45 21.30
N ASN A 141 8.00 19.13 22.42
CA ASN A 141 8.44 18.72 23.76
C ASN A 141 7.29 18.12 24.59
N THR A 142 6.24 17.64 23.94
CA THR A 142 5.06 17.05 24.59
C THR A 142 5.00 15.54 24.34
N SER A 143 4.03 14.87 24.96
CA SER A 143 3.73 13.46 24.68
C SER A 143 3.11 13.23 23.30
N CYS A 144 2.72 14.29 22.58
CA CYS A 144 2.14 14.13 21.25
C CYS A 144 3.21 13.85 20.19
N LYS A 145 3.25 12.60 19.72
CA LYS A 145 4.16 12.12 18.66
C LYS A 145 3.54 12.29 17.26
N PRO A 146 4.35 12.35 16.18
CA PRO A 146 3.85 12.40 14.80
C PRO A 146 2.80 11.32 14.47
N LYS A 147 3.03 10.08 14.91
CA LYS A 147 2.07 8.97 14.76
C LYS A 147 0.68 9.28 15.35
N LEU A 148 0.61 9.90 16.53
CA LEU A 148 -0.69 10.26 17.15
C LEU A 148 -1.42 11.33 16.35
N ILE A 149 -0.69 12.26 15.72
CA ILE A 149 -1.27 13.26 14.81
C ILE A 149 -1.87 12.59 13.58
N ALA A 150 -1.15 11.63 12.99
CA ALA A 150 -1.65 10.84 11.88
C ALA A 150 -2.91 10.05 12.25
N GLU A 151 -2.87 9.26 13.33
CA GLU A 151 -4.00 8.46 13.81
C GLU A 151 -5.26 9.31 14.02
N LEU A 152 -5.13 10.47 14.70
CA LEU A 152 -6.25 11.39 14.91
C LEU A 152 -6.81 11.95 13.59
N ALA A 153 -5.96 12.17 12.59
CA ALA A 153 -6.38 12.68 11.29
C ALA A 153 -7.10 11.61 10.45
N PHE A 154 -6.59 10.38 10.43
CA PHE A 154 -7.23 9.24 9.76
C PHE A 154 -8.60 8.90 10.40
N GLN A 155 -8.73 9.08 11.72
CA GLN A 155 -10.01 8.97 12.42
C GLN A 155 -10.97 10.15 12.20
N GLY A 156 -10.56 11.17 11.44
CA GLY A 156 -11.38 12.37 11.18
C GLY A 156 -11.56 13.30 12.39
N VAL A 157 -10.84 13.06 13.49
CA VAL A 157 -10.89 13.89 14.70
C VAL A 157 -10.12 15.19 14.49
N LEU A 158 -9.00 15.13 13.75
CA LEU A 158 -8.07 16.23 13.57
C LEU A 158 -7.94 16.65 12.10
N ASN A 159 -8.03 17.95 11.84
CA ASN A 159 -7.60 18.53 10.57
C ASN A 159 -6.09 18.77 10.62
N VAL A 160 -5.40 18.38 9.56
CA VAL A 160 -3.98 18.69 9.38
C VAL A 160 -3.86 19.67 8.23
N VAL A 161 -3.45 20.89 8.55
CA VAL A 161 -3.16 21.95 7.58
C VAL A 161 -1.67 22.29 7.61
N GLY A 162 -1.28 23.27 6.80
CA GLY A 162 0.11 23.72 6.75
C GLY A 162 0.89 23.11 5.60
N LYS A 163 2.18 23.44 5.58
CA LYS A 163 3.07 23.15 4.46
C LYS A 163 3.36 21.64 4.32
N TYR A 164 3.40 20.92 5.42
CA TYR A 164 3.80 19.52 5.51
C TYR A 164 2.64 18.56 5.77
N ASN A 165 1.42 18.87 5.27
CA ASN A 165 0.21 18.10 5.57
C ASN A 165 -0.01 16.85 4.69
N ASN A 166 0.97 16.49 3.88
CA ASN A 166 0.82 15.47 2.84
C ASN A 166 0.83 14.02 3.34
N PHE A 167 0.96 13.79 4.65
CA PHE A 167 1.03 12.46 5.25
C PHE A 167 -0.33 11.94 5.74
N VAL A 168 -1.42 12.70 5.58
CA VAL A 168 -2.77 12.28 5.99
C VAL A 168 -3.79 12.54 4.87
N PRO A 169 -4.92 11.81 4.85
CA PRO A 169 -6.00 12.12 3.92
C PRO A 169 -6.64 13.49 4.21
N PRO A 170 -7.24 14.14 3.20
CA PRO A 170 -8.04 15.34 3.42
C PRO A 170 -9.23 15.06 4.35
N SER A 171 -9.31 15.78 5.46
CA SER A 171 -10.40 15.61 6.43
C SER A 171 -11.67 16.38 6.01
N ARG A 172 -12.84 15.76 6.19
CA ARG A 172 -14.16 16.39 5.93
C ARG A 172 -14.83 16.75 7.26
N LYS A 173 -14.63 18.00 7.71
CA LYS A 173 -15.24 18.61 8.90
C LYS A 173 -14.75 18.10 10.29
N PRO A 174 -13.44 18.12 10.55
CA PRO A 174 -12.91 17.81 11.88
C PRO A 174 -13.18 18.94 12.89
N SER A 175 -13.26 18.58 14.17
CA SER A 175 -13.50 19.54 15.28
C SER A 175 -12.23 20.25 15.76
N LEU A 176 -11.06 19.67 15.48
CA LEU A 176 -9.75 20.22 15.83
C LEU A 176 -8.94 20.50 14.57
N THR A 177 -8.03 21.46 14.64
CA THR A 177 -7.10 21.76 13.53
C THR A 177 -5.71 22.01 14.06
N ILE A 178 -4.70 21.45 13.39
CA ILE A 178 -3.29 21.71 13.65
C ILE A 178 -2.57 22.12 12.35
N ASP A 179 -1.71 23.11 12.44
CA ASP A 179 -0.82 23.57 11.36
C ASP A 179 0.54 22.86 11.49
N ILE A 180 0.84 21.97 10.55
CA ILE A 180 2.14 21.31 10.46
C ILE A 180 3.11 22.25 9.74
N ASN A 181 3.65 23.17 10.54
CA ASN A 181 4.56 24.23 10.11
C ASN A 181 6.03 23.76 10.01
N GLU A 182 6.34 22.58 10.54
CA GLU A 182 7.68 21.99 10.55
C GLU A 182 7.63 20.52 10.10
N PRO A 183 8.68 20.03 9.45
CA PRO A 183 8.71 18.66 8.95
C PRO A 183 8.67 17.60 10.06
N MET A 184 8.06 16.46 9.76
CA MET A 184 8.10 15.22 10.55
C MET A 184 8.96 14.18 9.83
N GLU A 185 9.64 13.31 10.57
CA GLU A 185 10.41 12.21 9.97
C GLU A 185 9.46 11.09 9.52
N LEU A 186 9.77 10.45 8.38
CA LEU A 186 8.97 9.32 7.90
C LEU A 186 9.03 8.13 8.87
N SER A 187 10.17 7.93 9.54
CA SER A 187 10.37 6.91 10.58
C SER A 187 9.36 7.03 11.71
N ASP A 188 9.04 8.26 12.14
CA ASP A 188 8.07 8.52 13.21
C ASP A 188 6.61 8.17 12.83
N LEU A 189 6.37 7.84 11.55
CA LEU A 189 5.03 7.57 11.01
C LEU A 189 4.86 6.09 10.62
N VAL A 190 5.86 5.47 10.01
CA VAL A 190 5.75 4.10 9.48
C VAL A 190 5.96 3.04 10.55
N TYR A 191 5.34 1.87 10.36
CA TYR A 191 5.47 0.76 11.30
C TYR A 191 6.92 0.29 11.42
N GLN A 192 7.37 0.12 12.66
CA GLN A 192 8.74 -0.32 13.02
C GLN A 192 9.86 0.52 12.41
N GLU A 193 9.58 1.76 11.97
CA GLU A 193 10.59 2.65 11.37
C GLU A 193 11.26 2.02 10.13
N GLN A 194 10.54 1.09 9.48
CA GLN A 194 11.03 0.28 8.37
C GLN A 194 10.36 0.67 7.06
N VAL A 195 11.17 0.67 6.01
CA VAL A 195 10.71 0.72 4.62
C VAL A 195 11.36 -0.40 3.83
N TYR A 196 10.74 -0.80 2.73
CA TYR A 196 11.25 -1.81 1.82
C TYR A 196 11.61 -1.13 0.52
N ILE A 197 12.91 -1.08 0.22
CA ILE A 197 13.42 -0.53 -1.02
C ILE A 197 13.64 -1.63 -2.04
N GLY A 198 13.37 -1.30 -3.30
CA GLY A 198 13.62 -2.18 -4.42
C GLY A 198 15.04 -2.15 -4.96
N THR A 199 15.31 -3.10 -5.85
CA THR A 199 16.54 -3.12 -6.67
C THR A 199 16.71 -1.87 -7.54
N ASP A 200 15.61 -1.25 -7.97
CA ASP A 200 15.58 -0.02 -8.78
C ASP A 200 15.61 1.28 -7.96
N TRP A 201 16.06 1.23 -6.70
CA TRP A 201 16.13 2.40 -5.81
C TRP A 201 16.82 3.61 -6.46
N LYS A 202 17.89 3.38 -7.22
CA LYS A 202 18.66 4.44 -7.92
C LYS A 202 17.83 5.21 -8.95
N VAL A 203 16.81 4.57 -9.54
CA VAL A 203 16.02 5.12 -10.64
C VAL A 203 14.71 5.70 -10.13
N ASN A 204 13.99 4.95 -9.30
CA ASN A 204 12.62 5.30 -8.93
C ASN A 204 12.52 5.99 -7.56
N GLN A 205 13.53 5.82 -6.68
CA GLN A 205 13.56 6.33 -5.31
C GLN A 205 12.22 6.15 -4.56
N ARG A 206 11.61 4.98 -4.75
CA ARG A 206 10.35 4.57 -4.14
C ARG A 206 10.64 3.53 -3.07
N ALA A 207 9.90 3.59 -1.98
CA ALA A 207 9.94 2.60 -0.93
C ALA A 207 8.52 2.21 -0.54
N LEU A 208 8.31 0.93 -0.28
CA LEU A 208 7.07 0.40 0.27
C LEU A 208 7.15 0.47 1.79
N ALA A 209 6.06 0.82 2.47
CA ALA A 209 6.02 0.87 3.93
C ALA A 209 4.62 0.53 4.45
N TRP A 210 4.57 -0.01 5.67
CA TRP A 210 3.32 -0.19 6.41
C TRP A 210 2.99 1.11 7.13
N TYR A 211 1.86 1.73 6.80
CA TYR A 211 1.43 3.00 7.37
C TYR A 211 -0.09 2.98 7.59
N GLU A 212 -0.53 3.31 8.82
CA GLU A 212 -1.95 3.23 9.26
C GLU A 212 -2.64 1.90 8.87
N GLY A 213 -1.86 0.83 8.91
CA GLY A 213 -2.27 -0.53 8.58
C GLY A 213 -2.53 -0.92 7.16
N HIS A 214 -2.12 -0.06 6.25
CA HIS A 214 -2.09 -0.32 4.83
C HIS A 214 -0.66 -0.32 4.29
N LEU A 215 -0.50 -0.94 3.12
CA LEU A 215 0.72 -0.84 2.36
C LEU A 215 0.68 0.42 1.51
N HIS A 216 1.70 1.26 1.66
CA HIS A 216 1.83 2.51 0.94
C HIS A 216 3.19 2.61 0.27
N ILE A 217 3.21 3.28 -0.88
CA ILE A 217 4.45 3.62 -1.56
C ILE A 217 4.76 5.07 -1.23
N PHE A 218 5.96 5.33 -0.73
CA PHE A 218 6.52 6.67 -0.57
C PHE A 218 7.57 6.89 -1.65
N LYS A 219 7.57 8.08 -2.27
CA LYS A 219 8.54 8.48 -3.27
C LYS A 219 9.38 9.63 -2.75
N LYS A 220 10.71 9.49 -2.87
CA LYS A 220 11.65 10.56 -2.56
C LYS A 220 11.56 11.64 -3.63
N THR A 221 11.50 12.89 -3.20
CA THR A 221 11.54 14.05 -4.08
C THR A 221 12.98 14.36 -4.47
N LYS A 222 13.18 15.23 -5.48
CA LYS A 222 14.51 15.76 -5.83
C LYS A 222 15.21 16.46 -4.64
N ARG A 223 14.45 16.91 -3.64
CA ARG A 223 14.96 17.55 -2.41
C ARG A 223 15.29 16.57 -1.30
N GLY A 224 15.13 15.26 -1.53
CA GLY A 224 15.40 14.22 -0.53
C GLY A 224 14.28 13.98 0.49
N SER A 225 13.19 14.77 0.47
CA SER A 225 12.01 14.55 1.30
C SER A 225 11.05 13.53 0.70
N TRP A 226 10.13 12.99 1.50
CA TRP A 226 9.20 11.94 1.09
C TRP A 226 7.79 12.45 0.83
N LEU A 227 7.15 11.90 -0.20
CA LEU A 227 5.73 12.09 -0.50
C LEU A 227 5.05 10.74 -0.64
N PRO A 228 3.82 10.58 -0.14
CA PRO A 228 3.00 9.45 -0.54
C PRO A 228 2.79 9.45 -2.05
N PHE A 229 3.05 8.29 -2.65
CA PHE A 229 2.82 8.02 -4.07
C PHE A 229 1.47 7.34 -4.27
N THR A 230 1.13 6.41 -3.37
CA THR A 230 -0.22 5.87 -3.18
C THR A 230 -1.16 6.91 -2.57
N ASP A 231 -2.46 6.76 -2.82
CA ASP A 231 -3.48 7.66 -2.29
C ASP A 231 -3.83 7.26 -0.84
N LEU A 232 -3.76 8.22 0.08
CA LEU A 232 -4.17 8.04 1.48
C LEU A 232 -5.68 8.33 1.62
N GLY A 233 -6.41 7.49 2.36
CA GLY A 233 -7.87 7.52 2.52
C GLY A 233 -8.65 6.95 1.32
N SER A 234 -7.99 6.29 0.37
CA SER A 234 -8.60 5.61 -0.78
C SER A 234 -7.86 4.32 -1.12
N GLU A 235 -7.48 3.58 -0.07
CA GLU A 235 -6.54 2.47 -0.09
C GLU A 235 -6.97 1.34 -1.03
N ARG A 236 -8.28 1.09 -1.13
CA ARG A 236 -8.90 0.12 -2.06
C ARG A 236 -8.59 0.36 -3.55
N GLN A 237 -8.00 1.51 -3.89
CA GLN A 237 -7.60 1.89 -5.25
C GLN A 237 -6.08 1.75 -5.50
N ASN A 238 -5.29 1.45 -4.49
CA ASN A 238 -3.82 1.45 -4.58
C ASN A 238 -3.23 0.16 -5.17
N GLY A 239 -4.06 -0.84 -5.48
CA GLY A 239 -3.62 -2.19 -5.82
C GLY A 239 -2.70 -2.24 -7.04
N ASP A 240 -3.03 -1.51 -8.10
CA ASP A 240 -2.22 -1.50 -9.32
C ASP A 240 -0.88 -0.81 -9.12
N LEU A 241 -0.81 0.24 -8.29
CA LEU A 241 0.43 0.92 -7.94
C LEU A 241 1.34 -0.02 -7.15
N ILE A 242 0.79 -0.72 -6.15
CA ILE A 242 1.52 -1.70 -5.33
C ILE A 242 2.00 -2.87 -6.18
N TYR A 243 1.13 -3.44 -7.01
CA TYR A 243 1.50 -4.54 -7.89
C TYR A 243 2.62 -4.14 -8.86
N LYS A 244 2.52 -2.97 -9.51
CA LYS A 244 3.57 -2.48 -10.42
C LYS A 244 4.86 -2.22 -9.69
N HIS A 245 4.79 -1.65 -8.48
CA HIS A 245 5.97 -1.49 -7.66
C HIS A 245 6.67 -2.83 -7.41
N MET A 246 5.92 -3.89 -7.11
CA MET A 246 6.47 -5.24 -6.95
C MET A 246 7.09 -5.79 -8.24
N LEU A 247 6.46 -5.59 -9.40
CA LEU A 247 7.05 -5.96 -10.70
C LEU A 247 8.39 -5.28 -10.99
N GLU A 248 8.50 -4.00 -10.67
CA GLU A 248 9.72 -3.21 -10.91
C GLU A 248 10.82 -3.51 -9.89
N ASN A 249 10.46 -3.81 -8.65
CA ASN A 249 11.39 -3.72 -7.53
C ASN A 249 11.74 -5.07 -6.90
N HIS A 250 11.00 -6.13 -7.24
CA HIS A 250 11.21 -7.48 -6.70
C HIS A 250 11.57 -8.46 -7.83
N PRO A 251 12.88 -8.78 -8.04
CA PRO A 251 13.33 -9.57 -9.18
C PRO A 251 12.66 -10.94 -9.31
N SER A 252 12.59 -11.73 -8.23
CA SER A 252 11.97 -13.06 -8.28
C SER A 252 10.49 -13.00 -8.64
N PHE A 253 9.76 -12.01 -8.11
CA PHE A 253 8.35 -11.78 -8.45
C PHE A 253 8.21 -11.43 -9.94
N SER A 254 9.02 -10.48 -10.43
CA SER A 254 9.03 -10.02 -11.83
C SER A 254 9.35 -11.16 -12.80
N GLN A 255 10.41 -11.92 -12.53
CA GLN A 255 10.82 -13.05 -13.36
C GLN A 255 9.73 -14.13 -13.42
N THR A 256 9.14 -14.47 -12.27
CA THR A 256 8.10 -15.50 -12.19
C THR A 256 6.85 -15.06 -12.96
N HIS A 257 6.44 -13.81 -12.79
CA HIS A 257 5.35 -13.22 -13.55
C HIS A 257 5.61 -13.28 -15.06
N HIS A 258 6.76 -12.81 -15.52
CA HIS A 258 7.11 -12.82 -16.94
C HIS A 258 7.20 -14.22 -17.54
N ASN A 259 7.76 -15.18 -16.81
CA ASN A 259 7.84 -16.58 -17.26
C ASN A 259 6.45 -17.17 -17.48
N LEU A 260 5.55 -16.97 -16.52
CA LEU A 260 4.21 -17.52 -16.57
C LEU A 260 3.37 -16.87 -17.69
N VAL A 261 3.46 -15.54 -17.79
CA VAL A 261 2.80 -14.77 -18.85
C VAL A 261 3.32 -15.15 -20.24
N SER A 262 4.63 -15.30 -20.41
CA SER A 262 5.25 -15.74 -21.67
C SER A 262 4.82 -17.15 -22.04
N HIS A 263 4.75 -18.07 -21.07
CA HIS A 263 4.30 -19.44 -21.31
C HIS A 263 2.88 -19.48 -21.90
N VAL A 264 1.93 -18.78 -21.26
CA VAL A 264 0.54 -18.71 -21.76
C VAL A 264 0.46 -17.96 -23.08
N SER A 265 1.28 -16.93 -23.28
CA SER A 265 1.38 -16.21 -24.57
C SER A 265 1.85 -17.11 -25.69
N ASN A 266 2.81 -18.01 -25.42
CA ASN A 266 3.30 -18.97 -26.41
C ASN A 266 2.21 -19.98 -26.80
N LEU A 267 1.42 -20.48 -25.84
CA LEU A 267 0.23 -21.29 -26.13
C LEU A 267 -0.78 -20.53 -27.01
N ALA A 268 -0.90 -19.21 -26.82
CA ALA A 268 -1.75 -18.36 -27.64
C ALA A 268 -1.19 -18.15 -29.08
N GLY A 269 0.04 -18.56 -29.38
CA GLY A 269 0.72 -18.26 -30.64
C GLY A 269 1.34 -16.86 -30.68
N GLY A 270 1.70 -16.31 -29.52
CA GLY A 270 2.40 -15.04 -29.33
C GLY A 270 1.59 -13.99 -28.54
N HIS A 271 2.29 -13.00 -27.97
CA HIS A 271 1.71 -11.95 -27.12
C HIS A 271 0.57 -11.17 -27.79
N GLY A 272 0.70 -10.82 -29.08
CA GLY A 272 -0.31 -10.03 -29.80
C GLY A 272 -1.67 -10.71 -29.97
N ARG A 273 -1.76 -12.02 -29.73
CA ARG A 273 -3.00 -12.82 -29.86
C ARG A 273 -3.58 -13.24 -28.51
N LEU A 274 -2.86 -13.02 -27.41
CA LEU A 274 -3.22 -13.50 -26.09
C LEU A 274 -4.58 -12.95 -25.62
N GLU A 275 -4.80 -11.64 -25.68
CA GLU A 275 -6.05 -11.03 -25.19
C GLU A 275 -7.29 -11.50 -25.96
N ALA A 276 -7.17 -11.69 -27.27
CA ALA A 276 -8.26 -12.22 -28.09
C ALA A 276 -8.55 -13.69 -27.74
N LYS A 277 -7.51 -14.50 -27.59
CA LYS A 277 -7.64 -15.93 -27.24
C LYS A 277 -8.11 -16.17 -25.81
N LEU A 278 -7.81 -15.28 -24.86
CA LEU A 278 -8.36 -15.37 -23.49
C LEU A 278 -9.88 -15.13 -23.42
N ARG A 279 -10.55 -14.88 -24.55
CA ARG A 279 -12.02 -14.86 -24.67
C ARG A 279 -12.58 -16.10 -25.35
N ASP A 280 -11.72 -16.98 -25.87
CA ASP A 280 -12.08 -18.21 -26.55
C ASP A 280 -12.12 -19.37 -25.54
N PRO A 281 -13.29 -19.98 -25.26
CA PRO A 281 -13.41 -21.09 -24.33
C PRO A 281 -12.51 -22.27 -24.69
N ALA A 282 -12.35 -22.60 -25.99
CA ALA A 282 -11.53 -23.72 -26.41
C ALA A 282 -10.04 -23.49 -26.11
N PHE A 283 -9.59 -22.23 -26.19
CA PHE A 283 -8.24 -21.87 -25.77
C PHE A 283 -8.07 -21.97 -24.25
N LEU A 284 -9.06 -21.53 -23.47
CA LEU A 284 -9.01 -21.66 -22.01
C LEU A 284 -8.93 -23.14 -21.61
N ASP A 285 -9.76 -23.99 -22.20
CA ASP A 285 -9.71 -25.45 -21.97
C ASP A 285 -8.36 -26.06 -22.37
N HIS A 286 -7.73 -25.55 -23.44
CA HIS A 286 -6.37 -25.94 -23.80
C HIS A 286 -5.33 -25.52 -22.74
N VAL A 287 -5.41 -24.30 -22.21
CA VAL A 287 -4.54 -23.86 -21.11
C VAL A 287 -4.77 -24.71 -19.85
N ASP A 288 -6.02 -25.09 -19.55
CA ASP A 288 -6.33 -25.98 -18.44
C ASP A 288 -5.77 -27.39 -18.63
N SER A 289 -5.71 -27.90 -19.86
CA SER A 289 -5.02 -29.17 -20.14
C SER A 289 -3.52 -29.12 -19.77
N GLN A 290 -2.94 -27.92 -19.68
CA GLN A 290 -1.56 -27.68 -19.25
C GLN A 290 -1.44 -27.30 -17.76
N ALA A 291 -2.56 -27.25 -17.02
CA ALA A 291 -2.59 -26.75 -15.64
C ALA A 291 -1.64 -27.49 -14.71
N THR A 292 -1.47 -28.80 -14.86
CA THR A 292 -0.52 -29.59 -14.05
C THR A 292 0.92 -29.13 -14.25
N THR A 293 1.33 -28.92 -15.49
CA THR A 293 2.68 -28.41 -15.83
C THR A 293 2.87 -27.00 -15.29
N ILE A 294 1.88 -26.12 -15.48
CA ILE A 294 1.92 -24.74 -14.98
C ILE A 294 2.02 -24.74 -13.45
N LYS A 295 1.17 -25.51 -12.77
CA LYS A 295 1.14 -25.63 -11.31
C LYS A 295 2.45 -26.19 -10.77
N HIS A 296 3.03 -27.19 -11.43
CA HIS A 296 4.34 -27.71 -11.08
C HIS A 296 5.41 -26.61 -11.17
N ASN A 297 5.52 -25.94 -12.32
CA ASN A 297 6.54 -24.92 -12.55
C ASN A 297 6.43 -23.73 -11.59
N VAL A 298 5.22 -23.22 -11.36
CA VAL A 298 4.99 -22.07 -10.46
C VAL A 298 5.14 -22.49 -9.00
N GLY A 299 4.64 -23.67 -8.63
CA GLY A 299 4.68 -24.18 -7.25
C GLY A 299 6.08 -24.50 -6.73
N GLN A 300 7.08 -24.67 -7.61
CA GLN A 300 8.48 -24.81 -7.19
C GLN A 300 9.16 -23.46 -6.89
N VAL A 301 8.57 -22.35 -7.31
CA VAL A 301 9.15 -21.03 -7.08
C VAL A 301 8.86 -20.57 -5.66
N LYS A 302 9.93 -20.17 -4.96
CA LYS A 302 9.87 -19.48 -3.68
C LYS A 302 10.21 -18.01 -3.90
N LEU A 303 9.36 -17.11 -3.43
CA LEU A 303 9.63 -15.68 -3.48
C LEU A 303 10.31 -15.28 -2.17
N GLU A 304 11.40 -14.53 -2.29
CA GLU A 304 12.12 -14.02 -1.13
C GLU A 304 11.25 -13.00 -0.35
N PRO A 305 11.36 -12.95 0.98
CA PRO A 305 10.74 -11.89 1.76
C PRO A 305 11.29 -10.52 1.37
N LEU A 306 10.49 -9.47 1.60
CA LEU A 306 10.96 -8.09 1.46
C LEU A 306 11.97 -7.78 2.57
N SER A 307 13.19 -7.43 2.16
CA SER A 307 14.24 -7.01 3.09
C SER A 307 13.95 -5.62 3.64
N PRO A 308 13.74 -5.47 4.96
CA PRO A 308 13.55 -4.15 5.55
C PRO A 308 14.86 -3.37 5.50
N MET A 309 14.76 -2.09 5.15
CA MET A 309 15.80 -1.11 5.35
C MET A 309 15.34 -0.16 6.45
N GLY A 310 16.14 -0.05 7.51
CA GLY A 310 15.90 0.96 8.52
C GLY A 310 16.18 2.35 7.95
N ILE A 311 15.37 3.34 8.32
CA ILE A 311 15.48 4.73 7.80
C ILE A 311 16.67 5.49 8.44
N TRP A 312 17.41 4.86 9.36
CA TRP A 312 18.44 5.45 10.23
C TRP A 312 19.52 6.29 9.52
N ASP A 313 19.85 5.97 8.26
CA ASP A 313 20.90 6.68 7.50
C ASP A 313 20.42 7.95 6.79
N THR A 314 19.12 8.29 6.81
CA THR A 314 18.66 9.56 6.25
C THR A 314 17.58 10.19 7.10
N LYS A 315 17.90 11.33 7.74
CA LYS A 315 16.93 12.33 8.24
C LYS A 315 16.02 12.77 7.11
N SER A 316 14.98 11.99 6.85
CA SER A 316 14.22 12.06 5.63
C SER A 316 12.77 12.36 5.98
N TYR A 317 12.47 13.65 5.83
CA TYR A 317 11.26 14.26 6.30
C TYR A 317 10.12 14.12 5.29
N ILE A 318 8.88 14.17 5.77
CA ILE A 318 7.71 14.41 4.93
C ILE A 318 7.89 15.74 4.17
N SER A 319 7.55 15.73 2.89
CA SER A 319 7.75 16.86 2.00
C SER A 319 6.76 17.98 2.22
N ASP A 320 7.23 19.19 1.95
CA ASP A 320 6.43 20.41 1.83
C ASP A 320 5.82 20.62 0.45
N GLN A 321 6.24 19.81 -0.53
CA GLN A 321 5.72 19.86 -1.87
C GLN A 321 4.28 19.38 -1.84
N LYS A 322 3.41 19.96 -2.67
CA LYS A 322 2.07 19.41 -2.83
C LYS A 322 2.20 17.92 -3.19
N PRO A 323 1.25 17.06 -2.77
CA PRO A 323 1.20 15.70 -3.29
C PRO A 323 1.19 15.80 -4.80
N TYR A 324 1.55 14.74 -5.51
CA TYR A 324 1.38 14.69 -6.97
C TYR A 324 -0.10 14.91 -7.31
N SER A 325 -0.52 16.17 -7.42
CA SER A 325 -1.93 16.58 -7.36
C SER A 325 -2.48 16.56 -8.76
N LYS A 326 -3.58 15.84 -8.98
CA LYS A 326 -4.31 15.78 -10.25
C LYS A 326 -3.53 15.22 -11.45
N SER A 327 -2.35 14.62 -11.26
CA SER A 327 -1.91 13.67 -12.27
C SER A 327 -2.96 12.56 -12.23
N SER A 328 -3.75 12.41 -13.29
CA SER A 328 -4.71 11.31 -13.38
C SER A 328 -4.00 10.03 -12.92
N ARG A 329 -4.66 9.08 -12.24
CA ARG A 329 -4.03 7.81 -11.86
C ARG A 329 -3.23 7.18 -13.02
N VAL A 330 -3.70 7.43 -14.24
CA VAL A 330 -3.05 7.19 -15.53
C VAL A 330 -1.64 7.82 -15.64
N GLU A 331 -1.43 9.08 -15.28
CA GLU A 331 -0.09 9.72 -15.23
C GLU A 331 0.83 9.16 -14.13
N LYS A 332 0.30 8.79 -12.95
CA LYS A 332 1.13 8.09 -11.93
C LYS A 332 1.66 6.76 -12.49
N ILE A 333 0.85 6.11 -13.33
CA ILE A 333 1.19 4.86 -14.01
C ILE A 333 2.14 5.08 -15.18
N HIS A 334 1.96 6.12 -15.99
CA HIS A 334 2.90 6.42 -17.11
C HIS A 334 4.29 6.84 -16.62
N ASN A 335 4.40 7.34 -15.38
CA ASN A 335 5.67 7.63 -14.70
C ASN A 335 6.26 6.39 -13.97
N LEU A 336 5.72 5.19 -14.20
CA LEU A 336 6.38 3.91 -13.92
C LEU A 336 7.06 3.51 -15.24
N ASN A 337 8.35 3.14 -15.18
CA ASN A 337 9.09 2.84 -16.40
C ASN A 337 8.37 1.72 -17.15
N TYR A 338 8.05 2.00 -18.41
CA TYR A 338 7.09 1.26 -19.21
C TYR A 338 7.53 -0.21 -19.43
N VAL A 339 7.08 -1.13 -18.57
CA VAL A 339 6.91 -2.55 -18.94
C VAL A 339 5.51 -2.67 -19.55
N GLY A 340 5.35 -2.07 -20.73
CA GLY A 340 4.10 -2.13 -21.47
C GLY A 340 3.83 -3.56 -21.93
N GLN A 341 2.68 -4.11 -21.54
CA GLN A 341 1.99 -5.16 -22.31
C GLN A 341 0.55 -5.53 -21.87
N TYR A 342 -0.04 -4.92 -20.82
CA TYR A 342 -1.35 -5.42 -20.30
C TYR A 342 -2.45 -4.37 -20.07
N ALA A 343 -2.36 -3.16 -20.65
CA ALA A 343 -3.50 -2.24 -20.59
C ALA A 343 -4.48 -2.55 -21.74
N PRO A 344 -5.73 -2.98 -21.48
CA PRO A 344 -6.73 -3.05 -22.53
C PRO A 344 -7.01 -1.65 -23.08
N HIS A 345 -7.05 -1.51 -24.40
CA HIS A 345 -7.57 -0.31 -25.06
C HIS A 345 -9.01 -0.07 -24.58
N ARG A 346 -9.20 0.90 -23.66
CA ARG A 346 -10.51 1.47 -23.40
C ARG A 346 -10.93 2.22 -24.67
N ARG A 347 -11.82 1.63 -25.46
CA ARG A 347 -12.70 2.41 -26.34
C ARG A 347 -13.77 3.02 -25.44
N PHE A 348 -13.70 4.33 -25.24
CA PHE A 348 -14.87 5.05 -24.77
C PHE A 348 -15.88 5.17 -25.92
N PRO A 349 -17.19 5.12 -25.64
CA PRO A 349 -18.24 5.28 -26.64
C PRO A 349 -18.19 6.65 -27.32
#